data_AF-A0A661QIQ1-F1
#
_entry.id   AF-A0A661QIQ1-F1
#
_cell.length_a   1.000
_cell.length_b   1.000
_cell.length_c   1.000
_cell.angle_alpha   90.00
_cell.angle_beta   90.00
_cell.angle_gamma   90.00
#
_symmetry.space_group_name_H-M   'P 1'
#
loop_
_entity.id
_entity.type
_entity.pdbx_description
1 polymer ?
#
loop_
_entity_poly.entity_id
_entity_poly.type
_entity_poly.pdbx_seq_one_letter_code
_entity_poly.pdbx_strand_id
1 'polypeptide(L)' 'DATGTTSPFSPGFAAMFNKRVIGIVTKIDKESSCPKRAEEFLRRAGAKEIVKTSAVEKTGLDGLELAFSREELNDV' A
#
# COMPACT_ATOMS: atom_id res chain seq x y z
N ASP A 1 7.59 -1.43 -0.54
CA ASP A 1 8.59 -2.17 0.26
C ASP A 1 9.06 -1.27 1.40
N ALA A 2 8.87 -1.68 2.66
CA ALA A 2 9.23 -0.87 3.83
C ALA A 2 10.74 -0.82 4.12
N THR A 3 11.55 -1.75 3.60
CA THR A 3 13.02 -1.73 3.80
C THR A 3 13.72 -0.83 2.78
N GLY A 4 13.04 -0.46 1.69
CA GLY A 4 13.55 0.45 0.68
C GLY A 4 13.71 1.88 1.19
N THR A 5 14.80 2.54 0.79
CA THR A 5 15.06 3.97 1.09
C THR A 5 14.53 4.90 0.00
N THR A 6 14.26 4.37 -1.18
CA THR A 6 13.70 5.08 -2.34
C THR A 6 12.39 4.43 -2.78
N SER A 7 11.62 5.17 -3.58
CA SER A 7 10.39 4.68 -4.23
C SER A 7 10.56 4.68 -5.74
N PRO A 8 10.13 3.62 -6.44
CA PRO A 8 10.08 3.62 -7.90
C PRO A 8 8.91 4.47 -8.44
N PHE A 9 7.95 4.84 -7.60
CA PHE A 9 6.78 5.61 -8.00
C PHE A 9 7.03 7.11 -7.89
N SER A 10 6.91 7.81 -9.02
CA SER A 10 6.93 9.27 -9.08
C SER A 10 5.71 9.87 -8.36
N PRO A 11 5.79 11.13 -7.89
CA PRO A 11 4.62 11.84 -7.39
C PRO A 11 3.48 11.87 -8.41
N GLY A 12 2.24 11.63 -7.96
CA GLY A 12 1.06 11.60 -8.83
C GLY A 12 0.91 10.35 -9.71
N PHE A 13 1.78 9.34 -9.61
CA PHE A 13 1.70 8.11 -10.41
C PHE A 13 0.35 7.37 -10.33
N ALA A 14 -0.41 7.50 -9.25
CA ALA A 14 -1.75 6.90 -9.14
C ALA A 14 -2.78 7.59 -10.05
N ALA A 15 -2.58 8.86 -10.43
CA ALA A 15 -3.55 9.64 -11.20
C ALA A 15 -3.69 9.18 -12.66
N MET A 16 -2.73 8.40 -13.18
CA MET A 16 -2.80 7.81 -14.51
C MET A 16 -3.72 6.58 -14.58
N PHE A 17 -4.22 6.11 -13.44
CA PHE A 17 -5.21 5.02 -13.38
C PHE A 17 -6.61 5.60 -13.16
N ASN A 18 -7.54 5.28 -14.05
CA ASN A 18 -8.98 5.60 -13.89
C ASN A 18 -9.71 4.59 -12.99
N LYS A 19 -8.97 3.82 -12.19
CA LYS A 19 -9.49 2.81 -11.27
C LYS A 19 -9.01 3.12 -9.86
N ARG A 20 -9.66 2.52 -8.88
CA ARG A 20 -9.22 2.60 -7.49
C ARG A 20 -7.79 2.09 -7.37
N VAL A 21 -6.97 2.80 -6.60
CA VAL A 21 -5.57 2.45 -6.34
C VAL A 21 -5.38 2.27 -4.84
N ILE A 22 -4.90 1.08 -4.46
CA ILE A 22 -4.57 0.73 -3.08
C ILE A 22 -3.04 0.67 -2.97
N GLY A 23 -2.48 1.41 -2.04
CA GLY A 23 -1.06 1.32 -1.70
C GLY A 23 -0.80 0.17 -0.73
N ILE A 24 0.21 -0.66 -0.99
CA ILE A 24 0.59 -1.75 -0.09
C ILE A 24 2.03 -1.55 0.40
N VAL A 25 2.20 -1.43 1.71
CA VAL A 25 3.50 -1.40 2.38
C VAL A 25 3.81 -2.79 2.92
N THR A 26 4.70 -3.49 2.23
CA THR A 26 5.15 -4.84 2.59
C THR A 26 6.38 -4.84 3.51
N LYS A 27 6.67 -5.99 4.14
CA LYS A 27 7.88 -6.26 4.95
C LYS A 27 7.98 -5.41 6.22
N ILE A 28 6.84 -5.14 6.87
CA ILE A 28 6.82 -4.33 8.11
C ILE A 28 7.41 -5.06 9.33
N ASP A 29 7.64 -6.36 9.22
CA ASP A 29 8.26 -7.22 10.25
C ASP A 29 9.78 -7.01 10.40
N LYS A 30 10.44 -6.41 9.41
CA LYS A 30 11.89 -6.24 9.43
C LYS A 30 12.29 -5.10 10.35
N GLU A 31 13.33 -5.29 11.15
CA GLU A 31 13.94 -4.25 11.98
C GLU A 31 14.40 -3.04 11.15
N SER A 32 14.91 -3.28 9.94
CA SER A 32 15.33 -2.24 8.99
C SER A 32 14.16 -1.54 8.28
N SER A 33 12.92 -1.93 8.57
CA SER A 33 11.75 -1.36 7.92
C SER A 33 11.47 0.06 8.43
N CYS A 34 11.03 0.93 7.53
CA CYS A 34 10.45 2.22 7.89
C CYS A 34 9.07 2.35 7.22
N PRO A 35 8.01 1.75 7.81
CA PRO A 35 6.69 1.72 7.20
C PRO A 35 6.10 3.11 6.97
N LYS A 36 6.42 4.09 7.84
CA LYS A 36 6.00 5.48 7.70
C LYS A 36 6.55 6.14 6.43
N ARG A 37 7.84 5.93 6.14
CA ARG A 37 8.47 6.46 4.91
C ARG A 37 7.88 5.83 3.66
N ALA A 38 7.71 4.50 3.66
CA ALA A 38 7.11 3.80 2.54
C ALA A 38 5.65 4.23 2.29
N GLU A 39 4.88 4.45 3.35
CA GLU A 39 3.54 5.03 3.28
C GLU A 39 3.58 6.44 2.67
N GLU A 40 4.49 7.30 3.09
CA GLU A 40 4.61 8.65 2.55
C GLU A 40 4.91 8.66 1.04
N PHE A 41 5.76 7.76 0.56
CA PHE A 41 6.00 7.60 -0.87
C PHE A 41 4.71 7.23 -1.63
N LEU A 42 3.92 6.31 -1.10
CA LEU A 42 2.65 5.91 -1.70
C LEU A 42 1.62 7.05 -1.67
N ARG A 43 1.57 7.83 -0.57
CA ARG A 43 0.71 9.02 -0.49
C ARG A 43 1.10 10.07 -1.52
N ARG A 44 2.40 10.34 -1.69
CA ARG A 44 2.90 11.27 -2.73
C ARG A 44 2.63 10.75 -4.13
N ALA A 45 2.70 9.43 -4.34
CA ALA A 45 2.28 8.80 -5.59
C ALA A 45 0.77 8.94 -5.83
N GLY A 46 -0.04 9.26 -4.81
CA GLY A 46 -1.48 9.51 -4.93
C GLY A 46 -2.36 8.35 -4.44
N ALA A 47 -1.79 7.32 -3.82
CA ALA A 47 -2.57 6.27 -3.16
C ALA A 47 -3.25 6.83 -1.90
N LYS A 48 -4.57 6.75 -1.85
CA LYS A 48 -5.38 7.28 -0.73
C LYS A 48 -5.57 6.25 0.37
N GLU A 49 -5.77 5.01 -0.04
CA GLU A 49 -5.92 3.85 0.85
C GLU A 49 -4.62 3.10 0.91
N ILE A 50 -4.14 2.80 2.12
CA ILE A 50 -2.85 2.16 2.32
C ILE A 50 -3.00 1.04 3.34
N VAL A 51 -2.56 -0.16 2.97
CA VAL A 51 -2.48 -1.33 3.85
C VAL A 51 -1.03 -1.65 4.14
N LYS A 52 -0.72 -1.90 5.42
CA LYS A 52 0.61 -2.33 5.90
C LYS A 52 0.54 -3.81 6.22
N THR A 53 1.48 -4.60 5.72
CA THR A 53 1.43 -6.05 5.87
C THR A 53 2.82 -6.70 5.98
N SER A 54 2.86 -7.82 6.70
CA SER A 54 3.96 -8.79 6.65
C SER A 54 3.44 -10.12 6.12
N ALA A 55 4.09 -10.66 5.08
CA ALA A 55 3.83 -12.02 4.62
C ALA A 55 4.40 -13.09 5.57
N VAL A 56 5.37 -12.72 6.42
CA VAL A 56 6.04 -13.63 7.36
C VAL A 56 5.22 -13.76 8.64
N GLU A 57 4.88 -12.62 9.25
CA GLU A 57 4.07 -12.58 10.47
C GLU A 57 2.57 -12.70 10.20
N LYS A 58 2.17 -12.68 8.92
CA LYS A 58 0.76 -12.72 8.46
C LYS A 58 -0.09 -11.57 8.99
N THR A 59 0.53 -10.44 9.33
CA THR A 59 -0.16 -9.24 9.81
C THR A 59 -0.72 -8.41 8.66
N GLY A 60 -1.89 -7.81 8.83
CA GLY A 60 -2.54 -6.92 7.85
C GLY A 60 -3.12 -7.62 6.62
N LEU A 61 -3.23 -8.95 6.63
CA LEU A 61 -3.85 -9.72 5.55
C LEU A 61 -5.37 -9.54 5.52
N ASP A 62 -5.99 -9.43 6.69
CA ASP A 62 -7.38 -9.02 6.90
C ASP A 62 -7.67 -7.64 6.29
N GLY A 63 -6.75 -6.70 6.49
CA GLY A 63 -6.81 -5.38 5.87
C GLY A 63 -6.72 -5.43 4.33
N LEU A 64 -5.94 -6.37 3.78
CA LEU A 64 -5.87 -6.59 2.32
C LEU A 64 -7.17 -7.19 1.78
N GLU A 65 -7.68 -8.22 2.45
CA GLU A 65 -8.94 -8.87 2.07
C GLU A 65 -10.09 -7.86 2.04
N LEU A 66 -10.26 -7.09 3.12
CA LEU A 66 -11.26 -6.03 3.18
C LEU A 66 -11.07 -4.98 2.08
N ALA A 67 -9.82 -4.60 1.80
CA ALA A 67 -9.53 -3.59 0.78
C ALA A 67 -9.87 -4.09 -0.64
N PHE A 68 -9.80 -5.39 -0.91
CA PHE A 68 -10.20 -5.98 -2.19
C PHE A 68 -11.71 -6.23 -2.29
N SER A 69 -12.35 -6.75 -1.24
CA SER A 69 -13.81 -6.98 -1.24
C SER A 69 -14.63 -5.69 -1.37
N ARG A 70 -14.05 -4.54 -1.00
CA ARG A 70 -14.70 -3.23 -1.15
C ARG A 70 -14.86 -2.79 -2.61
N GLU A 71 -14.13 -3.38 -3.56
CA GLU A 71 -14.37 -3.15 -5.00
C GLU A 71 -15.64 -3.85 -5.49
N GLU A 72 -16.03 -5.00 -4.92
CA GLU A 72 -17.20 -5.77 -5.39
C GLU A 72 -18.55 -5.10 -5.08
N LEU A 73 -18.62 -4.22 -4.07
CA LEU A 73 -19.85 -3.51 -3.69
C LEU A 73 -20.14 -2.25 -4.51
N ASN A 74 -19.14 -1.75 -5.24
CA ASN A 74 -19.23 -0.49 -5.98
C ASN A 74 -19.50 -0.68 -7.49
N ASP A 75 -19.56 -1.93 -7.95
CA ASP A 75 -19.80 -2.34 -9.34
C ASP A 75 -21.20 -2.99 -9.51
N VAL A 76 -22.12 -2.78 -8.54
CA VAL A 76 -23.53 -3.23 -8.54
C VAL A 76 -24.49 -2.05 -8.55
#